data_AF-A0A2G0QBE2-F1
#
_entry.id   AF-A0A2G0QBE2-F1
#
_cell.length_a   1.000
_cell.length_b   1.000
_cell.length_c   1.000
_cell.angle_alpha   90.00
_cell.angle_beta   90.00
_cell.angle_gamma   90.00
#
_symmetry.space_group_name_H-M   'P 1'
#
loop_
_entity.id
_entity.type
_entity.pdbx_description
1 polymer ?
#
loop_
_entity_poly.entity_id
_entity_poly.type
_entity_poly.pdbx_seq_one_letter_code
_entity_poly.pdbx_strand_id
1 'polypeptide(L)'
;MNMTWFDIAKDQMKVVGITYDKLAEHLGVTRGAVGHWLNGRREPSLKEIAAILGFIGIKHVVLNSDGTVSDITDLSPNSVNVESESKLTKQQEELLELFDSLPSEEADRFLREMKARSAHFNALFAEMLAKRGIKAS
;
A
#
# COMPACT_ATOMS: atom_id res chain seq x y z
N MET A 1 -15.74 -8.79 -5.43
CA MET A 1 -15.44 -9.75 -6.52
C MET A 1 -13.93 -9.74 -6.72
N ASN A 2 -13.31 -10.90 -6.83
CA ASN A 2 -11.89 -11.03 -7.12
C ASN A 2 -11.64 -10.54 -8.55
N MET A 3 -11.02 -9.37 -8.70
CA MET A 3 -10.73 -8.78 -10.01
C MET A 3 -9.33 -9.17 -10.46
N THR A 4 -9.23 -9.65 -11.70
CA THR A 4 -7.93 -9.85 -12.33
C THR A 4 -7.36 -8.52 -12.81
N TRP A 5 -6.05 -8.46 -13.03
CA TRP A 5 -5.39 -7.26 -13.56
C TRP A 5 -5.98 -6.82 -14.91
N PHE A 6 -6.40 -7.77 -15.76
CA PHE A 6 -6.95 -7.46 -17.08
C PHE A 6 -8.39 -6.98 -17.00
N ASP A 7 -9.15 -7.35 -15.96
CA ASP A 7 -10.49 -6.79 -15.72
C ASP A 7 -10.39 -5.31 -15.34
N ILE A 8 -9.48 -4.97 -14.43
CA ILE A 8 -9.15 -3.58 -14.09
C ILE A 8 -8.68 -2.81 -15.33
N ALA A 9 -7.77 -3.42 -16.11
CA ALA A 9 -7.26 -2.77 -17.32
C ALA A 9 -8.39 -2.50 -18.34
N LYS A 10 -9.28 -3.47 -18.59
CA LYS A 10 -10.41 -3.29 -19.53
C LYS A 10 -11.37 -2.20 -19.07
N ASP A 11 -11.66 -2.13 -17.77
CA ASP A 11 -12.56 -1.11 -17.24
C ASP A 11 -11.94 0.28 -17.33
N GLN A 12 -10.67 0.42 -16.96
CA GLN A 12 -9.95 1.68 -17.13
C GLN A 12 -9.87 2.08 -18.61
N MET A 13 -9.61 1.15 -19.52
CA MET A 13 -9.59 1.42 -20.97
C MET A 13 -10.91 1.99 -21.50
N LYS A 14 -12.06 1.56 -20.95
CA LYS A 14 -13.37 2.15 -21.29
C LYS A 14 -13.48 3.59 -20.80
N VAL A 15 -12.96 3.88 -19.59
CA VAL A 15 -12.96 5.23 -19.01
C VAL A 15 -12.08 6.18 -19.80
N VAL A 16 -10.85 5.77 -20.13
CA VAL A 16 -9.88 6.63 -20.85
C VAL A 16 -10.01 6.59 -22.38
N GLY A 17 -10.88 5.72 -22.92
CA GLY A 17 -11.09 5.58 -24.37
C GLY A 17 -9.89 5.04 -25.14
N ILE A 18 -9.07 4.19 -24.50
CA ILE A 18 -7.90 3.57 -25.14
C ILE A 18 -8.29 2.22 -25.77
N THR A 19 -7.89 2.02 -27.02
CA THR A 19 -8.16 0.79 -27.78
C THR A 19 -7.00 -0.19 -27.71
N TYR A 20 -7.26 -1.45 -28.09
CA TYR A 20 -6.26 -2.51 -28.13
C TYR A 20 -5.15 -2.19 -29.15
N ASP A 21 -5.50 -1.48 -30.21
CA ASP A 21 -4.57 -1.02 -31.25
C ASP A 21 -3.55 -0.02 -30.70
N LYS A 22 -4.01 0.95 -29.88
CA LYS A 22 -3.12 1.92 -29.23
C LYS A 22 -2.16 1.27 -28.24
N LEU A 23 -2.63 0.27 -27.48
CA LEU A 23 -1.76 -0.51 -26.59
C LEU A 23 -0.72 -1.30 -27.38
N ALA A 24 -1.14 -1.95 -28.46
CA ALA A 24 -0.26 -2.74 -29.32
C ALA A 24 0.84 -1.88 -29.94
N GLU A 25 0.47 -0.70 -30.46
CA GLU A 25 1.40 0.30 -31.00
C GLU A 25 2.39 0.78 -29.93
N HIS A 26 1.91 1.13 -28.73
CA HIS A 26 2.77 1.61 -27.64
C HIS A 26 3.76 0.54 -27.16
N LEU A 27 3.32 -0.72 -27.10
CA LEU A 27 4.12 -1.84 -26.62
C LEU A 27 5.01 -2.46 -27.71
N GLY A 28 4.88 -2.03 -28.97
CA GLY A 28 5.59 -2.61 -30.11
C GLY A 28 5.19 -4.07 -30.38
N VAL A 29 3.96 -4.45 -30.07
CA VAL A 29 3.43 -5.81 -30.25
C VAL A 29 2.24 -5.83 -31.19
N THR A 30 1.75 -7.02 -31.54
CA THR A 30 0.55 -7.13 -32.39
C THR A 30 -0.73 -6.92 -31.58
N ARG A 31 -1.77 -6.36 -32.22
CA ARG A 31 -3.13 -6.26 -31.64
C ARG A 31 -3.64 -7.61 -31.10
N GLY A 32 -3.30 -8.69 -31.79
CA GLY A 32 -3.64 -10.05 -31.37
C GLY A 32 -2.93 -10.47 -30.08
N ALA A 33 -1.69 -10.05 -29.84
CA ALA A 33 -0.98 -10.31 -28.59
C ALA A 33 -1.69 -9.65 -27.40
N VAL A 34 -2.03 -8.36 -27.52
CA VAL A 34 -2.80 -7.61 -26.51
C VAL A 34 -4.15 -8.27 -26.25
N GLY A 35 -4.85 -8.69 -27.31
CA GLY A 35 -6.11 -9.42 -27.19
C GLY A 35 -5.98 -10.77 -26.49
N HIS A 36 -4.88 -11.51 -26.67
CA HIS A 36 -4.65 -12.74 -25.93
C HIS A 36 -4.41 -12.48 -24.43
N TRP A 37 -3.72 -11.41 -24.09
CA TRP A 37 -3.45 -11.04 -22.69
C TRP A 37 -4.70 -10.57 -21.95
N LEU A 38 -5.46 -9.64 -22.54
CA LEU A 38 -6.65 -9.05 -21.90
C LEU A 38 -7.85 -10.00 -21.79
N ASN A 39 -7.76 -11.18 -22.43
CA ASN A 39 -8.73 -12.27 -22.34
C ASN A 39 -8.20 -13.49 -21.57
N GLY A 40 -7.03 -13.39 -20.94
CA GLY A 40 -6.44 -14.48 -20.14
C GLY A 40 -6.05 -15.73 -20.95
N ARG A 41 -5.88 -15.62 -22.28
CA ARG A 41 -5.48 -16.75 -23.15
C ARG A 41 -3.98 -17.00 -23.14
N ARG A 42 -3.20 -15.94 -22.88
CA ARG A 42 -1.75 -15.99 -22.70
C ARG A 42 -1.39 -15.14 -21.51
N GLU A 43 -0.42 -15.59 -20.73
CA GLU A 43 0.14 -14.81 -19.63
C GLU A 43 1.21 -13.85 -20.17
N PRO A 44 1.03 -12.53 -20.04
CA PRO A 44 2.12 -11.58 -20.22
C PRO A 44 3.09 -11.64 -19.04
N SER A 45 4.31 -11.18 -19.28
CA SER A 45 5.28 -10.88 -18.22
C SER A 45 4.81 -9.72 -17.34
N LEU A 46 5.32 -9.66 -16.10
CA LEU A 46 5.06 -8.55 -15.19
C LEU A 46 5.43 -7.18 -15.81
N LYS A 47 6.48 -7.15 -16.65
CA LYS A 47 6.92 -5.94 -17.36
C LYS A 47 5.86 -5.46 -18.36
N GLU A 48 5.26 -6.38 -19.10
CA GLU A 48 4.18 -6.06 -20.05
C GLU A 48 2.91 -5.61 -19.31
N ILE A 49 2.56 -6.27 -18.20
CA ILE A 49 1.45 -5.85 -17.34
C ILE A 49 1.67 -4.41 -16.85
N ALA A 50 2.86 -4.11 -16.30
CA ALA A 50 3.19 -2.77 -15.82
C ALA A 50 3.13 -1.72 -16.94
N ALA A 51 3.60 -2.05 -18.15
CA ALA A 51 3.55 -1.14 -19.29
C ALA A 51 2.10 -0.87 -19.76
N ILE A 52 1.23 -1.90 -19.78
CA ILE A 52 -0.19 -1.73 -20.09
C ILE A 52 -0.86 -0.81 -19.06
N LEU A 53 -0.69 -1.11 -17.77
CA LEU A 53 -1.29 -0.34 -16.67
C LEU A 53 -0.81 1.12 -16.67
N GLY A 54 0.50 1.33 -16.83
CA GLY A 54 1.08 2.67 -16.92
C GLY A 54 0.54 3.47 -18.11
N PHE A 55 0.36 2.83 -19.26
CA PHE A 55 -0.18 3.49 -20.45
C PHE A 55 -1.65 3.93 -20.30
N ILE A 56 -2.45 3.14 -19.58
CA ILE A 56 -3.86 3.47 -19.32
C ILE A 56 -4.06 4.36 -18.08
N GLY A 57 -2.97 4.86 -17.49
CA GLY A 57 -2.99 5.83 -16.40
C GLY A 57 -2.97 5.25 -14.99
N ILE A 58 -2.83 3.94 -14.83
CA ILE A 58 -2.72 3.27 -13.54
C ILE A 58 -1.24 3.22 -13.15
N LYS A 59 -0.86 4.05 -12.17
CA LYS A 59 0.56 4.17 -11.73
C LYS A 59 0.94 3.12 -10.70
N HIS A 60 -0.01 2.68 -9.89
CA HIS A 60 0.21 1.80 -8.77
C HIS A 60 -0.94 0.81 -8.68
N VAL A 61 -0.62 -0.44 -8.34
CA VAL A 61 -1.60 -1.49 -8.04
C VAL A 61 -1.06 -2.38 -6.93
N VAL A 62 -1.95 -3.01 -6.16
CA VAL A 62 -1.58 -4.06 -5.19
C VAL A 62 -1.76 -5.43 -5.85
N LEU A 63 -0.70 -6.24 -5.84
CA LEU A 63 -0.78 -7.66 -6.23
C LEU A 63 -1.03 -8.51 -4.99
N ASN A 64 -2.16 -9.20 -4.96
CA ASN A 64 -2.54 -10.05 -3.84
C ASN A 64 -1.96 -11.47 -4.02
N SER A 65 -1.78 -12.19 -2.91
CA SER A 65 -1.24 -13.56 -2.92
C SER A 65 -2.17 -14.58 -3.60
N ASP A 66 -3.43 -14.23 -3.81
CA ASP A 66 -4.41 -15.04 -4.55
C ASP A 66 -4.39 -14.80 -6.08
N GLY A 67 -3.44 -13.98 -6.57
CA GLY A 67 -3.29 -13.64 -7.98
C GLY A 67 -4.23 -12.54 -8.48
N THR A 68 -5.01 -11.92 -7.59
CA THR A 68 -5.85 -10.77 -7.92
C THR A 68 -5.07 -9.46 -7.84
N VAL A 69 -5.61 -8.42 -8.48
CA VAL A 69 -5.05 -7.07 -8.39
C VAL A 69 -6.11 -6.14 -7.81
N SER A 70 -5.68 -5.18 -6.99
CA SER A 70 -6.54 -4.13 -6.46
C SER A 70 -6.00 -2.77 -6.87
N ASP A 71 -6.90 -1.88 -7.29
CA ASP A 71 -6.54 -0.52 -7.68
C ASP A 71 -6.25 0.33 -6.43
N ILE A 72 -5.22 1.17 -6.56
CA ILE A 72 -4.75 2.14 -5.57
C ILE A 72 -5.38 3.53 -5.82
N THR A 73 -6.25 3.69 -6.81
CA THR A 73 -6.79 5.01 -7.20
C THR A 73 -7.63 5.75 -6.15
N ASP A 74 -7.96 5.15 -5.01
CA ASP A 74 -8.50 5.85 -3.82
C ASP A 74 -7.44 6.27 -2.79
N LEU A 75 -6.15 6.08 -3.06
CA LEU A 75 -5.09 6.52 -2.16
C LEU A 75 -4.90 8.06 -2.27
N SER A 76 -5.56 8.77 -1.36
CA SER A 76 -4.91 9.88 -0.64
C SER A 76 -3.42 9.54 -0.42
N PRO A 77 -2.47 10.48 -0.56
CA PRO A 77 -1.02 10.23 -0.44
C PRO A 77 -0.56 9.60 0.90
N ASN A 78 -1.48 9.24 1.79
CA ASN A 78 -1.25 8.63 3.09
C ASN A 78 -1.46 7.10 3.16
N SER A 79 -1.92 6.41 2.12
CA SER A 79 -2.32 4.99 2.25
C SER A 79 -1.43 3.96 1.56
N VAL A 80 -0.18 4.30 1.25
CA VAL A 80 0.91 3.30 1.17
C VAL A 80 1.51 3.10 2.56
N ASN A 81 0.69 2.61 3.50
CA ASN A 81 1.18 1.90 4.67
C ASN A 81 0.94 0.42 4.44
N VAL A 82 1.78 -0.20 3.59
CA VAL A 82 1.90 -1.65 3.53
C VAL A 82 2.69 -2.06 4.77
N GLU A 83 2.02 -2.07 5.91
CA GLU A 83 2.28 -2.82 7.16
C GLU A 83 1.36 -2.23 8.23
N SER A 84 0.25 -2.94 8.49
CA SER A 84 -0.51 -3.05 9.74
C SER A 84 -2.01 -2.95 9.49
N GLU A 85 -2.69 -4.09 9.47
CA GLU A 85 -4.01 -4.19 10.10
C GLU A 85 -3.84 -3.94 11.62
N SER A 86 -3.36 -2.77 12.02
CA SER A 86 -3.45 -2.32 13.41
C SER A 86 -4.77 -1.58 13.51
N LYS A 87 -5.85 -2.33 13.71
CA LYS A 87 -7.08 -1.76 14.24
C LYS A 87 -6.67 -1.06 15.54
N LEU A 88 -6.66 0.27 15.53
CA LEU A 88 -6.27 1.06 16.69
C LEU A 88 -7.16 0.61 17.86
N THR A 89 -6.54 0.35 19.01
CA THR A 89 -7.33 0.15 20.23
C THR A 89 -8.09 1.43 20.55
N LYS A 90 -9.20 1.35 21.26
CA LYS A 90 -9.98 2.54 21.67
C LYS A 90 -9.13 3.62 22.34
N GLN A 91 -8.11 3.23 23.11
CA GLN A 91 -7.19 4.15 23.76
C GLN A 91 -6.22 4.83 22.78
N GLN A 92 -5.84 4.15 21.70
CA GLN A 92 -5.00 4.73 20.66
C GLN A 92 -5.81 5.73 19.80
N GLU A 93 -7.09 5.43 19.55
CA GLU A 93 -8.01 6.38 18.89
C GLU A 93 -8.19 7.65 19.73
N GLU A 94 -8.49 7.50 21.02
CA GLU A 94 -8.64 8.62 21.96
C GLU A 94 -7.36 9.46 22.07
N LEU A 95 -6.20 8.82 22.10
CA LEU A 95 -4.91 9.51 22.11
C LEU A 95 -4.71 10.37 20.85
N LEU A 96 -5.05 9.84 19.67
CA LEU A 96 -4.93 10.56 18.41
C LEU A 96 -5.91 11.73 18.33
N GLU A 97 -7.16 11.54 18.76
CA GLU A 97 -8.16 12.61 18.80
C GLU A 97 -7.72 13.76 19.72
N LEU A 98 -7.20 13.44 20.90
CA LEU A 98 -6.64 14.44 21.81
C LEU A 98 -5.43 15.13 21.19
N PHE A 99 -4.53 14.36 20.55
CA PHE A 99 -3.32 14.89 19.94
C PHE A 99 -3.62 15.88 18.79
N ASP A 100 -4.55 15.53 17.91
CA ASP A 100 -4.95 16.37 16.77
C ASP A 100 -5.68 17.65 17.21
N SER A 101 -6.25 17.66 18.42
CA SER A 101 -6.87 18.85 19.02
C SER A 101 -5.87 19.84 19.64
N LEU A 102 -4.60 19.44 19.83
CA LEU A 102 -3.58 20.29 20.43
C LEU A 102 -2.98 21.28 19.41
N PRO A 103 -2.60 22.51 19.84
CA PRO A 103 -1.73 23.37 19.05
C PRO A 103 -0.40 22.67 18.76
N SER A 104 0.21 22.97 17.60
CA SER A 104 1.44 22.30 17.13
C SER A 104 2.58 22.35 18.16
N GLU A 105 2.72 23.47 18.88
CA GLU A 105 3.74 23.64 19.92
C GLU A 105 3.51 22.73 21.15
N GLU A 106 2.25 22.51 21.53
CA GLU A 106 1.87 21.60 22.61
C GLU A 106 1.97 20.13 22.20
N ALA A 107 1.57 19.81 20.97
CA ALA A 107 1.72 18.49 20.37
C ALA A 107 3.19 18.06 20.36
N ASP A 108 4.09 18.95 19.94
CA ASP A 108 5.54 18.71 19.95
C ASP A 108 6.09 18.53 21.38
N ARG A 109 5.60 19.31 22.33
CA ARG A 109 5.98 19.18 23.76
C ARG A 109 5.55 17.83 24.30
N PHE A 110 4.31 17.41 24.02
CA PHE A 110 3.77 16.13 24.42
C PHE A 110 4.58 14.96 23.85
N LEU A 111 4.95 15.00 22.57
CA LEU A 111 5.80 13.95 21.96
C LEU A 111 7.19 13.87 22.61
N ARG A 112 7.80 15.01 22.96
CA ARG A 112 9.08 15.01 23.68
C ARG A 112 8.95 14.34 25.05
N GLU A 113 7.90 14.66 25.78
CA GLU A 113 7.65 14.10 27.11
C GLU A 113 7.37 12.60 27.05
N MET A 114 6.52 12.15 26.12
CA MET A 114 6.23 10.73 25.89
C MET A 114 7.48 9.94 25.50
N LYS A 115 8.36 10.50 24.66
CA LYS A 115 9.64 9.89 24.30
C LYS A 115 10.57 9.76 25.52
N ALA A 116 10.69 10.80 26.32
CA ALA A 116 11.51 10.77 27.54
C ALA A 116 11.00 9.74 28.54
N ARG A 117 9.68 9.67 28.74
CA ARG A 117 9.03 8.71 29.63
C ARG A 117 9.21 7.27 29.15
N SER A 118 9.05 7.03 27.85
CA SER A 118 9.29 5.72 27.23
C SER A 118 10.76 5.28 27.40
N ALA A 119 11.70 6.19 27.14
CA ALA A 119 13.13 5.91 27.33
C ALA A 119 13.48 5.56 28.78
N HIS A 120 12.91 6.28 29.75
CA HIS A 120 13.09 5.99 31.17
C HIS A 120 12.59 4.59 31.54
N PHE A 121 11.37 4.21 31.11
CA PHE A 121 10.86 2.86 31.38
C PHE A 121 11.68 1.79 30.69
N ASN A 122 12.10 1.99 29.44
CA ASN A 122 12.96 1.05 28.73
C ASN A 122 14.30 0.84 29.45
N ALA A 123 14.90 1.90 30.01
CA ALA A 123 16.10 1.79 30.81
C ALA A 123 15.87 1.00 32.12
N LEU A 124 14.76 1.25 32.82
CA LEU A 124 14.38 0.46 34.00
C LEU A 124 14.15 -1.02 33.66
N PHE A 125 13.49 -1.32 32.54
CA PHE A 125 13.31 -2.70 32.09
C PHE A 125 14.63 -3.37 31.73
N ALA A 126 15.53 -2.66 31.04
CA ALA A 126 16.86 -3.17 30.74
C ALA A 126 17.65 -3.47 32.03
N GLU A 127 17.58 -2.59 33.04
CA GLU A 127 18.21 -2.82 34.35
C GLU A 127 17.57 -4.01 35.09
N MET A 128 16.25 -4.14 35.06
CA MET A 128 15.53 -5.28 35.64
C MET A 128 15.88 -6.60 34.94
N LEU A 129 15.99 -6.64 33.60
CA LEU A 129 16.40 -7.81 32.84
C LEU A 129 17.86 -8.20 33.16
N ALA A 130 18.75 -7.22 33.22
CA ALA A 130 20.16 -7.43 33.56
C ALA A 130 20.34 -7.99 34.98
N LYS A 131 19.54 -7.51 35.95
CA LYS A 131 19.59 -7.98 37.34
C LYS A 131 18.91 -9.34 37.56
N ARG A 132 17.94 -9.73 36.72
CA ARG A 132 17.17 -10.98 36.90
C ARG A 132 17.72 -12.21 36.19
N GLY A 133 18.83 -12.09 35.43
CA GLY A 133 19.55 -13.25 34.90
C GLY A 133 18.72 -14.16 33.99
N ILE A 134 17.73 -13.63 33.28
CA ILE A 134 17.09 -14.37 32.20
C ILE A 134 18.03 -14.26 31.01
N LYS A 135 18.87 -15.29 30.81
CA LYS A 135 19.47 -15.53 29.50
C LYS A 135 18.33 -15.55 28.49
N ALA A 136 18.33 -14.61 27.55
CA ALA A 136 17.56 -14.75 26.33
C ALA A 136 17.99 -16.08 25.70
N SER A 137 17.08 -17.04 25.69
CA SER A 137 17.16 -18.25 24.88
C SER A 137 16.13 -18.16 23.78
#